data_AF-A0A1H7JUH0-F1
#
_entry.id   AF-A0A1H7JUH0-F1
#
_cell.length_a   1.000
_cell.length_b   1.000
_cell.length_c   1.000
_cell.angle_alpha   90.00
_cell.angle_beta   90.00
_cell.angle_gamma   90.00
#
_symmetry.space_group_name_H-M   'P 1'
#
loop_
_entity.id
_entity.type
_entity.pdbx_description
1 polymer ?
#
loop_
_entity_poly.entity_id
_entity_poly.type
_entity_poly.pdbx_seq_one_letter_code
_entity_poly.pdbx_strand_id
1 'polypeptide(L)' 'MQPQLKGRYFIDDREIAEPHAAKQWFHYADEHEIDVARAISLWEDAATPDGHASRDEILRAGIRIVPPER' A
#
# COMPACT_ATOMS: atom_id res chain seq x y z
N MET A 1 14.66 3.48 16.54
CA MET A 1 13.69 4.50 16.10
C MET A 1 13.28 4.13 14.68
N GLN A 2 12.10 3.54 14.50
CA GLN A 2 11.62 3.19 13.15
C GLN A 2 11.20 4.49 12.46
N PRO A 3 11.72 4.79 11.25
CA PRO A 3 11.23 5.93 10.49
C PRO A 3 9.77 5.63 10.14
N GLN A 4 8.87 6.37 10.77
CA GLN A 4 7.45 6.33 10.45
C GLN A 4 7.31 6.90 9.05
N LEU A 5 7.24 6.03 8.03
CA LEU A 5 6.52 6.38 6.81
C LEU A 5 5.08 6.64 7.29
N LYS A 6 4.75 7.91 7.56
CA LYS A 6 3.50 8.34 8.21
C LYS A 6 2.27 8.20 7.29
N GLY A 7 2.22 7.16 6.46
CA GLY A 7 1.02 6.79 5.76
C GLY A 7 0.01 6.19 6.73
N ARG A 8 -1.28 6.46 6.53
CA ARG A 8 -2.36 5.70 7.20
C ARG A 8 -2.89 4.66 6.23
N TYR A 9 -3.06 3.44 6.71
CA TYR A 9 -3.49 2.31 5.90
C TYR A 9 -4.83 1.82 6.42
N PHE A 10 -5.78 1.57 5.51
CA PHE A 10 -7.12 1.13 5.88
C PHE A 10 -7.52 -0.10 5.07
N ILE A 11 -8.24 -1.02 5.71
CA ILE A 11 -8.92 -2.16 5.08
C ILE A 11 -10.33 -2.20 5.64
N ASP A 12 -11.35 -2.25 4.78
CA ASP A 12 -12.77 -2.16 5.19
C ASP A 12 -13.05 -0.98 6.14
N ASP A 13 -12.50 0.19 5.81
CA ASP A 13 -12.54 1.43 6.62
C ASP A 13 -11.94 1.33 8.04
N ARG A 14 -11.20 0.25 8.35
CA ARG A 14 -10.45 0.11 9.60
C ARG A 14 -9.00 0.45 9.42
N GLU A 15 -8.50 1.37 10.24
CA GLU A 15 -7.08 1.68 10.28
C GLU A 15 -6.29 0.46 10.75
N ILE A 16 -5.26 0.10 9.99
CA ILE A 16 -4.36 -1.01 10.29
C ILE A 16 -2.91 -0.57 10.22
N ALA A 17 -2.03 -1.36 10.83
CA ALA A 17 -0.60 -1.14 10.74
C ALA A 17 -0.11 -1.43 9.30
N GLU A 18 0.86 -0.63 8.84
CA GLU A 18 1.57 -0.83 7.57
C GLU A 18 1.95 -2.30 7.28
N PRO A 19 2.57 -3.07 8.21
CA PRO A 19 2.95 -4.46 7.91
C PRO A 19 1.76 -5.37 7.62
N HIS A 20 0.56 -5.09 8.17
CA HIS A 20 -0.64 -5.85 7.83
C HIS A 20 -1.13 -5.50 6.43
N ALA A 21 -1.11 -4.21 6.08
CA ALA A 21 -1.52 -3.73 4.77
C ALA A 21 -0.57 -4.26 3.67
N ALA A 22 0.73 -4.17 3.91
CA ALA A 22 1.76 -4.69 3.03
C ALA A 22 1.59 -6.20 2.81
N LYS A 23 1.35 -6.98 3.88
CA LYS A 23 1.13 -8.43 3.76
C LYS A 23 -0.06 -8.74 2.85
N GLN A 24 -1.17 -8.03 2.98
CA GLN A 24 -2.33 -8.24 2.12
C GLN A 24 -2.06 -7.82 0.68
N TRP A 25 -1.32 -6.71 0.47
CA TRP A 25 -0.92 -6.28 -0.86
C TRP A 25 -0.04 -7.33 -1.55
N PHE A 26 0.98 -7.84 -0.87
CA PHE A 26 1.86 -8.87 -1.44
C PHE A 26 1.12 -10.20 -1.69
N HIS A 27 0.14 -10.56 -0.87
CA HIS A 27 -0.71 -11.72 -1.12
C HIS A 27 -1.56 -11.53 -2.38
N TYR A 28 -2.21 -10.37 -2.51
CA TYR A 28 -2.99 -10.02 -3.71
C TYR A 28 -2.10 -10.00 -4.96
N ALA A 29 -0.88 -9.44 -4.85
CA ALA A 29 0.08 -9.41 -5.94
C ALA A 29 0.47 -10.82 -6.41
N ASP A 30 0.73 -11.74 -5.48
CA ASP A 30 1.02 -13.15 -5.79
C ASP A 30 -0.17 -13.84 -6.49
N GLU A 31 -1.39 -13.66 -5.98
CA GLU A 31 -2.61 -14.23 -6.58
C GLU A 31 -2.95 -13.67 -7.97
N HIS A 32 -2.48 -12.45 -8.27
CA HIS A 32 -2.69 -11.76 -9.54
C HIS A 32 -1.47 -11.81 -10.47
N GLU A 33 -0.47 -12.66 -10.17
CA GLU A 33 0.77 -12.81 -10.95
C GLU A 33 1.53 -11.48 -11.17
N ILE A 34 1.38 -10.53 -10.22
CA ILE A 34 2.13 -9.28 -10.20
C ILE A 34 3.53 -9.59 -9.69
N ASP A 35 4.54 -9.31 -10.51
CA ASP A 35 5.94 -9.51 -10.14
C ASP A 35 6.28 -8.80 -8.82
N VAL A 36 7.02 -9.49 -7.94
CA VAL A 36 7.36 -8.98 -6.61
C VAL A 36 8.08 -7.62 -6.69
N ALA A 37 8.94 -7.40 -7.68
CA ALA A 37 9.65 -6.12 -7.85
C ALA A 37 8.68 -4.99 -8.23
N ARG A 38 7.67 -5.32 -9.04
CA ARG A 38 6.60 -4.39 -9.41
C ARG A 38 5.68 -4.11 -8.22
N ALA A 39 5.34 -5.13 -7.44
CA ALA A 39 4.53 -4.97 -6.23
C ALA A 39 5.21 -4.05 -5.20
N ILE A 40 6.52 -4.21 -4.99
CA ILE A 40 7.31 -3.33 -4.12
C ILE A 40 7.29 -1.89 -4.68
N SER A 41 7.56 -1.73 -5.97
CA SER A 41 7.57 -0.41 -6.62
C SER A 41 6.23 0.33 -6.50
N LEU A 42 5.12 -0.37 -6.72
CA LEU A 42 3.77 0.17 -6.53
C LEU A 42 3.51 0.53 -5.07
N TRP A 43 3.93 -0.30 -4.13
CA TRP A 43 3.76 -0.06 -2.70
C TRP A 43 4.50 1.20 -2.23
N GLU A 44 5.77 1.34 -2.61
CA GLU A 44 6.59 2.50 -2.28
C GLU A 44 6.04 3.77 -2.92
N ASP A 45 5.67 3.72 -4.20
CA ASP A 45 5.07 4.85 -4.91
C ASP A 45 3.76 5.29 -4.26
N ALA A 46 2.88 4.34 -3.91
CA ALA A 46 1.59 4.63 -3.29
C ALA A 46 1.69 5.30 -1.91
N ALA A 47 2.79 5.07 -1.19
CA ALA A 47 3.10 5.72 0.08
C ALA A 47 3.55 7.19 -0.09
N THR A 48 3.87 7.62 -1.32
CA THR A 48 4.19 9.02 -1.66
C THR A 48 2.94 9.80 -2.08
N PRO A 49 2.86 11.13 -1.88
CA PRO A 49 1.71 11.91 -2.32
C PRO A 49 1.43 11.83 -3.84
N ASP A 50 2.46 11.67 -4.68
CA ASP A 50 2.33 11.61 -6.14
C ASP A 50 1.87 10.24 -6.67
N GLY A 51 1.96 9.17 -5.88
CA GLY A 51 1.64 7.80 -6.32
C GLY A 51 0.15 7.47 -6.42
N HIS A 52 -0.64 8.35 -7.03
CA HIS A 52 -2.09 8.15 -7.19
C HIS A 52 -2.41 6.90 -8.02
N ALA A 53 -1.65 6.62 -9.07
CA ALA A 53 -1.88 5.44 -9.92
C ALA A 53 -1.63 4.14 -9.13
N SER A 54 -0.57 4.10 -8.34
CA SER A 54 -0.23 2.93 -7.54
C SER A 54 -1.21 2.70 -6.39
N ARG A 55 -1.73 3.78 -5.78
CA ARG A 55 -2.84 3.68 -4.83
C ARG A 55 -4.11 3.09 -5.44
N ASP A 56 -4.40 3.41 -6.70
CA ASP A 56 -5.58 2.89 -7.40
C ASP A 56 -5.48 1.36 -7.60
N GLU A 57 -4.29 0.85 -7.93
CA GLU A 57 -4.00 -0.59 -7.97
C GLU A 57 -4.15 -1.24 -6.59
N ILE A 58 -3.57 -0.65 -5.56
CA ILE A 58 -3.63 -1.19 -4.19
C ILE A 58 -5.06 -1.13 -3.63
N LEU A 59 -5.87 -0.15 -4.06
CA LEU A 59 -7.29 -0.08 -3.73
C LEU A 59 -8.07 -1.28 -4.29
N ARG A 60 -7.66 -1.87 -5.41
CA ARG A 60 -8.26 -3.11 -5.94
C ARG A 60 -8.03 -4.32 -5.03
N ALA A 61 -6.94 -4.30 -4.26
CA ALA A 61 -6.67 -5.27 -3.20
C ALA A 61 -7.48 -5.00 -1.91
N GLY A 62 -8.38 -4.01 -1.92
CA GLY A 62 -9.17 -3.58 -0.76
C GLY A 62 -8.39 -2.75 0.26
N ILE A 63 -7.21 -2.26 -0.13
CA ILE A 63 -6.33 -1.50 0.77
C ILE A 63 -6.35 -0.03 0.36
N ARG A 64 -6.71 0.85 1.30
CA ARG A 64 -6.66 2.28 1.10
C ARG A 64 -5.44 2.87 1.80
N ILE A 65 -4.54 3.46 1.02
CA ILE A 65 -3.36 4.16 1.52
C ILE A 65 -3.64 5.66 1.50
N VAL A 66 -3.44 6.32 2.63
CA VAL A 66 -3.48 7.78 2.77
C VAL A 66 -2.04 8.23 3.06
N PRO A 67 -1.31 8.80 2.08
CA PRO A 67 0.02 9.31 2.32
C PRO A 67 -0.02 10.47 3.33
N PRO A 68 1.06 10.72 4.09
CA PRO A 68 1.11 11.87 4.99
C PRO A 68 0.97 13.17 4.19
N GLU A 69 0.09 14.07 4.65
CA GLU A 69 0.07 15.45 4.16
C GLU A 69 1.41 16.11 4.48
N ARG A 70 2.03 16.72 3.47
CA ARG A 70 3.35 17.34 3.53
C ARG A 70 3.38 18.57 4.43
#